data_AF-A0A821MTM7-F1
#
_entry.id   AF-A0A821MTM7-F1
#
_cell.length_a   1.000
_cell.length_b   1.000
_cell.length_c   1.000
_cell.angle_alpha   90.00
_cell.angle_beta   90.00
_cell.angle_gamma   90.00
#
_symmetry.space_group_name_H-M   'P 1'
#
loop_
_entity.id
_entity.type
_entity.pdbx_description
1 polymer ?
#
loop_
_entity_poly.entity_id
_entity_poly.type
_entity_poly.pdbx_seq_one_letter_code
_entity_poly.pdbx_strand_id
1 'polypeptide(L)'
;MKNEEKLVFKLLEIDETFLHKKAVGLPAQQKVSKETMLRFYIAMILYDLFKNKSFYDVAQYWDQSRGTIQNLYSHVASFATSILYFSKSYDEFWPYQQLLPMFIQRLTFCTSLEILPIMEIPGIKRGRALQLVRAGFRTLRSLAKAQPDQLMKAVLNLPLRTAQILVKHSKRLLCEQAEDLRDQAAELVENIE
;
A
#
# COMPACT_ATOMS: atom_id res chain seq x y z
N MET A 1 12.43 -15.38 -13.67
CA MET A 1 12.13 -15.45 -12.23
C MET A 1 13.35 -14.99 -11.45
N LYS A 2 13.18 -14.03 -10.54
CA LYS A 2 14.28 -13.49 -9.72
C LYS A 2 14.69 -14.51 -8.64
N ASN A 3 15.90 -14.38 -8.09
CA ASN A 3 16.43 -15.32 -7.09
C ASN A 3 15.57 -15.41 -5.81
N GLU A 4 14.95 -14.30 -5.38
CA GLU A 4 14.04 -14.26 -4.22
C GLU A 4 12.77 -15.10 -4.46
N GLU A 5 12.18 -15.01 -5.66
CA GLU A 5 11.00 -15.77 -6.03
C GLU A 5 11.31 -17.28 -6.02
N LYS A 6 12.47 -17.68 -6.54
CA LYS A 6 12.95 -19.08 -6.55
C LYS A 6 13.09 -19.70 -5.16
N LEU A 7 13.44 -18.89 -4.16
CA LEU A 7 13.51 -19.38 -2.77
C LEU A 7 12.13 -19.75 -2.24
N VAL A 8 11.09 -18.96 -2.54
CA VAL A 8 9.71 -19.25 -2.15
C VAL A 8 9.20 -20.52 -2.85
N PHE A 9 9.52 -20.70 -4.13
CA PHE A 9 9.20 -21.95 -4.85
C PHE A 9 9.81 -23.17 -4.18
N LYS A 10 11.09 -23.09 -3.81
CA LYS A 10 11.80 -24.17 -3.11
C LYS A 10 11.19 -24.46 -1.75
N LEU A 11 10.79 -23.42 -1.01
CA LEU A 11 10.22 -23.53 0.34
C LEU A 11 8.80 -24.12 0.33
N LEU A 12 8.04 -23.90 -0.75
CA LEU A 12 6.72 -24.49 -0.98
C LEU A 12 6.76 -25.84 -1.71
N GLU A 13 7.96 -26.38 -1.95
CA GLU A 13 8.19 -27.62 -2.69
C GLU A 13 7.58 -27.63 -4.11
N ILE A 14 7.41 -26.45 -4.70
CA ILE A 14 6.87 -26.30 -6.05
C ILE A 14 8.03 -26.43 -7.05
N ASP A 15 8.04 -27.55 -7.77
CA ASP A 15 9.05 -27.87 -8.77
C ASP A 15 8.84 -27.03 -10.06
N GLU A 16 9.86 -26.30 -10.52
CA GLU A 16 9.81 -25.51 -11.77
C GLU A 16 9.47 -26.42 -12.97
N THR A 17 9.92 -27.69 -12.95
CA THR A 17 9.65 -28.64 -14.02
C THR A 17 8.17 -29.02 -14.10
N PHE A 18 7.46 -29.02 -12.96
CA PHE A 18 6.03 -29.26 -12.91
C PHE A 18 5.25 -28.13 -13.60
N LEU A 19 5.58 -26.86 -13.31
CA LEU A 19 4.96 -25.71 -13.95
C LEU A 19 5.22 -25.70 -15.45
N HIS A 20 6.45 -25.97 -15.87
CA HIS A 20 6.79 -26.03 -17.30
C HIS A 20 5.97 -27.09 -18.03
N LYS A 21 5.87 -28.31 -17.47
CA LYS A 21 5.04 -29.38 -18.05
C LYS A 21 3.56 -28.97 -18.12
N LYS A 22 3.02 -28.37 -17.06
CA LYS A 22 1.65 -27.84 -17.02
C LYS A 22 1.39 -26.74 -18.07
N ALA A 23 2.34 -25.82 -18.27
CA ALA A 23 2.23 -24.74 -19.24
C ALA A 23 2.22 -25.24 -20.68
N VAL A 24 2.96 -26.33 -20.96
CA VAL A 24 3.02 -26.98 -22.28
C VAL A 24 1.86 -27.97 -22.48
N GLY A 25 0.99 -28.16 -21.47
CA GLY A 25 -0.13 -29.09 -21.53
C GLY A 25 0.26 -30.56 -21.35
N LEU A 26 1.50 -30.83 -20.91
CA LEU A 26 1.99 -32.18 -20.63
C LEU A 26 1.47 -32.68 -19.28
N PRO A 27 1.17 -33.99 -19.16
CA PRO A 27 0.83 -34.59 -17.89
C PRO A 27 2.02 -34.46 -16.93
N ALA A 28 1.77 -33.85 -15.77
CA ALA A 28 2.75 -33.67 -14.72
C ALA A 28 2.18 -34.22 -13.42
N GLN A 29 2.96 -35.04 -12.73
CA GLN A 29 2.56 -35.58 -11.44
C GLN A 29 2.56 -34.43 -10.43
N GLN A 30 1.37 -34.11 -9.91
CA GLN A 30 1.18 -33.03 -8.99
C GLN A 30 1.68 -33.44 -7.61
N LYS A 31 2.92 -33.05 -7.27
CA LYS A 31 3.53 -33.30 -5.96
C LYS A 31 2.89 -32.47 -4.83
N VAL A 32 2.35 -31.29 -5.17
CA VAL A 32 1.85 -30.31 -4.21
C VAL A 32 0.34 -30.14 -4.35
N SER A 33 -0.38 -30.01 -3.23
CA SER A 33 -1.83 -29.83 -3.22
C SER A 33 -2.28 -28.67 -4.13
N LYS A 34 -3.48 -28.79 -4.71
CA LYS A 34 -4.10 -27.74 -5.53
C LYS A 34 -4.26 -26.43 -4.74
N GLU A 35 -4.52 -26.53 -3.44
CA GLU A 35 -4.68 -25.39 -2.55
C GLU A 35 -3.38 -24.60 -2.38
N THR A 36 -2.26 -25.28 -2.14
CA THR A 36 -0.94 -24.64 -2.01
C THR A 36 -0.58 -23.90 -3.29
N MET A 37 -0.84 -24.49 -4.45
CA MET A 37 -0.63 -23.82 -5.73
C MET A 37 -1.49 -22.57 -5.90
N LEU A 38 -2.76 -22.62 -5.49
CA LEU A 38 -3.64 -21.46 -5.57
C LEU A 38 -3.18 -20.35 -4.62
N ARG A 39 -2.79 -20.69 -3.38
CA ARG A 39 -2.21 -19.73 -2.42
C ARG A 39 -0.96 -19.08 -2.98
N PHE A 40 -0.10 -19.86 -3.63
CA PHE A 40 1.10 -19.36 -4.28
C PHE A 40 0.78 -18.41 -5.44
N TYR A 41 -0.16 -18.79 -6.32
CA TYR A 41 -0.63 -17.95 -7.41
C TYR A 41 -1.14 -16.58 -6.91
N ILE A 42 -1.98 -16.61 -5.87
CA ILE A 42 -2.50 -15.40 -5.22
C ILE A 42 -1.36 -14.56 -4.62
N ALA A 43 -0.39 -15.20 -3.95
CA ALA A 43 0.76 -14.50 -3.37
C ALA A 43 1.60 -13.77 -4.42
N MET A 44 1.77 -14.36 -5.61
CA MET A 44 2.48 -13.71 -6.72
C MET A 44 1.73 -12.50 -7.29
N ILE A 45 0.40 -12.58 -7.41
CA ILE A 45 -0.43 -11.43 -7.78
C ILE A 45 -0.25 -10.29 -6.78
N LEU A 46 -0.29 -10.60 -5.48
CA LEU A 46 -0.10 -9.62 -4.41
C LEU A 46 1.31 -9.04 -4.40
N TYR A 47 2.33 -9.85 -4.68
CA TYR A 47 3.72 -9.40 -4.79
C TYR A 47 3.90 -8.37 -5.91
N ASP A 48 3.27 -8.60 -7.06
CA ASP A 48 3.29 -7.66 -8.17
C ASP A 48 2.64 -6.32 -7.83
N LEU A 49 1.49 -6.35 -7.15
CA LEU A 49 0.84 -5.15 -6.62
C LEU A 49 1.74 -4.44 -5.59
N PHE A 50 2.40 -5.21 -4.72
CA PHE A 50 3.31 -4.70 -3.70
C PHE A 50 4.57 -4.04 -4.28
N LYS A 51 4.98 -4.43 -5.50
CA LYS A 51 6.04 -3.79 -6.30
C LYS A 51 5.57 -2.55 -7.07
N ASN A 52 4.44 -1.95 -6.67
CA ASN A 52 3.87 -0.72 -7.22
C ASN A 52 3.41 -0.81 -8.70
N LYS A 53 3.17 -2.03 -9.23
CA LYS A 53 2.47 -2.17 -10.52
C LYS A 53 1.01 -1.70 -10.38
N SER A 54 0.43 -1.15 -11.44
CA SER A 54 -0.97 -0.71 -11.37
C SER A 54 -1.91 -1.91 -11.37
N PHE A 55 -3.13 -1.73 -10.80
CA PHE A 55 -4.18 -2.75 -10.88
C PHE A 55 -4.49 -3.17 -12.33
N TYR A 56 -4.29 -2.28 -13.29
CA TYR A 56 -4.49 -2.60 -14.70
C TYR A 56 -3.41 -3.52 -15.25
N ASP A 57 -2.14 -3.18 -15.02
CA ASP A 57 -1.01 -3.95 -15.54
C ASP A 57 -1.02 -5.37 -14.96
N VAL A 58 -1.33 -5.47 -13.66
CA VAL A 58 -1.46 -6.77 -12.97
C VAL A 58 -2.66 -7.55 -13.51
N ALA A 59 -3.82 -6.91 -13.68
CA ALA A 59 -5.00 -7.56 -14.25
C ALA A 59 -4.73 -8.13 -15.66
N GLN A 60 -4.02 -7.37 -16.52
CA GLN A 60 -3.65 -7.86 -17.84
C GLN A 60 -2.61 -8.96 -17.81
N TYR A 61 -1.57 -8.84 -16.98
CA TYR A 61 -0.50 -9.83 -16.91
C TYR A 61 -0.98 -11.19 -16.38
N TRP A 62 -1.87 -11.17 -15.39
CA TRP A 62 -2.42 -12.38 -14.77
C TRP A 62 -3.73 -12.87 -15.41
N ASP A 63 -4.16 -12.24 -16.52
CA ASP A 63 -5.42 -12.53 -17.21
C ASP A 63 -6.64 -12.60 -16.27
N GLN A 64 -6.77 -11.58 -15.42
CA GLN A 64 -7.86 -11.44 -14.47
C GLN A 64 -8.62 -10.13 -14.69
N SER A 65 -9.88 -10.09 -14.25
CA SER A 65 -10.62 -8.82 -14.26
C SER A 65 -10.03 -7.83 -13.24
N ARG A 66 -10.05 -6.53 -13.56
CA ARG A 66 -9.64 -5.47 -12.62
C ARG A 66 -10.41 -5.53 -11.30
N GLY A 67 -11.71 -5.85 -11.35
CA GLY A 67 -12.56 -6.00 -10.17
C GLY A 67 -12.11 -7.16 -9.28
N THR A 68 -11.72 -8.30 -9.88
CA THR A 68 -11.18 -9.44 -9.15
C THR A 68 -9.91 -9.06 -8.38
N ILE A 69 -8.97 -8.37 -9.04
CA ILE A 69 -7.72 -7.93 -8.40
C ILE A 69 -7.99 -6.92 -7.27
N GLN A 70 -8.92 -5.98 -7.47
CA GLN A 70 -9.31 -4.99 -6.46
C GLN A 70 -10.01 -5.63 -5.25
N ASN A 71 -10.89 -6.60 -5.48
CA ASN A 71 -11.59 -7.32 -4.42
C ASN A 71 -10.61 -8.19 -3.63
N LEU A 72 -9.74 -8.93 -4.32
CA LEU A 72 -8.67 -9.70 -3.70
C LEU A 72 -7.82 -8.81 -2.79
N TYR A 73 -7.41 -7.65 -3.30
CA TYR A 73 -6.59 -6.70 -2.56
C TYR A 73 -7.31 -6.18 -1.31
N SER A 74 -8.56 -5.74 -1.44
CA SER A 74 -9.38 -5.26 -0.32
C SER A 74 -9.57 -6.33 0.75
N HIS A 75 -9.83 -7.58 0.35
CA HIS A 75 -9.96 -8.70 1.29
C HIS A 75 -8.67 -8.98 2.04
N VAL A 76 -7.52 -8.95 1.34
CA VAL A 76 -6.21 -9.21 1.97
C VAL A 76 -5.84 -8.10 2.96
N ALA A 77 -6.12 -6.83 2.64
CA ALA A 77 -5.89 -5.72 3.56
C ALA A 77 -6.73 -5.84 4.85
N SER A 78 -8.03 -6.15 4.70
CA SER A 78 -8.92 -6.41 5.83
C SER A 78 -8.45 -7.61 6.66
N PHE A 79 -8.08 -8.70 6.00
CA PHE A 79 -7.62 -9.92 6.68
C PHE A 79 -6.29 -9.70 7.43
N ALA A 80 -5.33 -9.00 6.82
CA ALA A 80 -4.08 -8.63 7.48
C ALA A 80 -4.33 -7.77 8.73
N THR A 81 -5.33 -6.87 8.67
CA THR A 81 -5.77 -6.08 9.82
C THR A 81 -6.33 -6.97 10.93
N SER A 82 -7.17 -7.95 10.60
CA SER A 82 -7.66 -8.93 11.58
C SER A 82 -6.52 -9.73 12.21
N ILE A 83 -5.52 -10.14 11.43
CA ILE A 83 -4.33 -10.84 11.96
C ILE A 83 -3.54 -9.92 12.90
N LEU A 84 -3.38 -8.64 12.57
CA LEU A 84 -2.70 -7.69 13.47
C LEU A 84 -3.42 -7.60 14.82
N TYR A 85 -4.75 -7.47 14.83
CA TYR A 85 -5.51 -7.44 16.09
C TYR A 85 -5.40 -8.77 16.86
N PHE A 86 -5.48 -9.91 16.18
CA PHE A 86 -5.26 -11.21 16.80
C PHE A 86 -3.84 -11.33 17.38
N SER A 87 -2.82 -10.83 16.67
CA SER A 87 -1.43 -10.88 17.13
C SER A 87 -1.19 -10.06 18.40
N LYS A 88 -2.03 -9.06 18.68
CA LYS A 88 -1.96 -8.28 19.92
C LYS A 88 -2.49 -9.04 21.14
N SER A 89 -3.21 -10.14 20.94
CA SER A 89 -3.70 -10.98 22.06
C SER A 89 -2.60 -11.85 22.66
N TYR A 90 -1.43 -11.94 22.03
CA TYR A 90 -0.31 -12.81 22.45
C TYR A 90 1.02 -12.08 22.30
N ASP A 91 1.78 -11.98 23.38
CA ASP A 91 3.08 -11.29 23.39
C ASP A 91 4.12 -12.01 22.53
N GLU A 92 4.02 -13.34 22.38
CA GLU A 92 4.89 -14.14 21.52
C GLU A 92 4.79 -13.76 20.04
N PHE A 93 3.70 -13.09 19.65
CA PHE A 93 3.48 -12.61 18.29
C PHE A 93 3.96 -11.17 18.06
N TRP A 94 4.81 -10.64 18.95
CA TRP A 94 5.44 -9.32 18.80
C TRP A 94 6.05 -9.05 17.41
N PRO A 95 6.66 -10.00 16.67
CA PRO A 95 7.22 -9.70 15.35
C PRO A 95 6.13 -9.30 14.35
N TYR A 96 4.96 -9.94 14.43
CA TYR A 96 3.82 -9.62 13.59
C TYR A 96 3.21 -8.27 13.95
N GLN A 97 3.20 -7.92 15.24
CA GLN A 97 2.71 -6.62 15.71
C GLN A 97 3.56 -5.46 15.16
N GLN A 98 4.86 -5.68 14.91
CA GLN A 98 5.74 -4.67 14.30
C GLN A 98 5.68 -4.67 12.76
N LEU A 99 5.60 -5.86 12.14
CA LEU A 99 5.67 -5.99 10.68
C LEU A 99 4.34 -5.68 9.97
N LEU A 100 3.21 -6.15 10.54
CA LEU A 100 1.91 -6.03 9.90
C LEU A 100 1.41 -4.60 9.73
N PRO A 101 1.63 -3.64 10.65
CA PRO A 101 1.18 -2.25 10.44
C PRO A 101 1.77 -1.64 9.17
N MET A 102 3.09 -1.79 8.96
CA MET A 102 3.75 -1.33 7.73
C MET A 102 3.23 -2.04 6.49
N PHE A 103 3.00 -3.35 6.60
CA PHE A 103 2.45 -4.14 5.51
C PHE A 103 1.02 -3.73 5.15
N ILE A 104 0.14 -3.55 6.13
CA ILE A 104 -1.25 -3.11 5.97
C ILE A 104 -1.30 -1.70 5.39
N GLN A 105 -0.44 -0.79 5.84
CA GLN A 105 -0.36 0.54 5.26
C GLN A 105 0.00 0.45 3.77
N ARG A 106 1.04 -0.30 3.41
CA ARG A 106 1.39 -0.53 2.00
C ARG A 106 0.29 -1.25 1.22
N LEU A 107 -0.44 -2.17 1.85
CA LEU A 107 -1.60 -2.87 1.32
C LEU A 107 -2.92 -2.08 1.34
N THR A 108 -2.98 -0.93 1.97
CA THR A 108 -4.16 -0.06 1.87
C THR A 108 -3.94 0.94 0.75
N PHE A 109 -2.69 1.37 0.60
CA PHE A 109 -2.37 2.45 -0.28
C PHE A 109 -1.84 1.99 -1.65
N CYS A 110 -1.28 0.78 -1.81
CA CYS A 110 -0.79 0.19 -3.10
C CYS A 110 -0.04 1.18 -4.01
N THR A 111 0.63 2.14 -3.42
CA THR A 111 1.13 3.33 -4.11
C THR A 111 2.53 3.60 -3.56
N SER A 112 3.37 4.24 -4.38
CA SER A 112 4.65 4.81 -3.93
C SER A 112 4.44 5.45 -2.55
N LEU A 113 5.29 5.10 -1.57
CA LEU A 113 5.23 5.64 -0.21
C LEU A 113 5.19 7.18 -0.21
N GLU A 114 5.71 7.80 -1.27
CA GLU A 114 5.69 9.24 -1.52
C GLU A 114 4.29 9.87 -1.56
N ILE A 115 3.24 9.08 -1.77
CA ILE A 115 1.86 9.57 -1.95
C ILE A 115 1.06 9.48 -0.66
N LEU A 116 1.52 8.67 0.31
CA LEU A 116 0.87 8.49 1.61
C LEU A 116 0.60 9.83 2.31
N PRO A 117 1.57 10.74 2.48
CA PRO A 117 1.36 11.98 3.22
C PRO A 117 0.34 12.90 2.54
N ILE A 118 0.14 12.73 1.23
CA ILE A 118 -0.80 13.52 0.44
C ILE A 118 -2.21 12.92 0.51
N MET A 119 -2.33 11.59 0.63
CA MET A 119 -3.61 10.90 0.78
C MET A 119 -4.23 11.02 2.17
N GLU A 120 -3.45 11.40 3.19
CA GLU A 120 -3.96 11.77 4.52
C GLU A 120 -4.85 13.02 4.48
N ILE A 121 -4.70 13.86 3.45
CA ILE A 121 -5.52 15.08 3.30
C ILE A 121 -6.94 14.69 2.90
N PRO A 122 -7.97 15.13 3.66
CA PRO A 122 -9.36 14.84 3.35
C PRO A 122 -9.76 15.22 1.91
N GLY A 123 -10.46 14.31 1.25
CA GLY A 123 -10.97 14.52 -0.11
C GLY A 123 -9.96 14.28 -1.24
N ILE A 124 -8.70 13.93 -0.93
CA ILE A 124 -7.72 13.55 -1.95
C ILE A 124 -7.74 12.04 -2.19
N LYS A 125 -8.16 11.64 -3.40
CA LYS A 125 -8.02 10.25 -3.87
C LYS A 125 -6.68 10.03 -4.58
N ARG A 126 -6.26 8.77 -4.71
CA ARG A 126 -5.00 8.35 -5.35
C ARG A 126 -4.66 9.10 -6.64
N GLY A 127 -5.61 9.21 -7.58
CA GLY A 127 -5.38 9.86 -8.87
C GLY A 127 -4.95 11.32 -8.73
N ARG A 128 -5.56 12.05 -7.79
CA ARG A 128 -5.20 13.44 -7.48
C ARG A 128 -3.86 13.53 -6.76
N ALA A 129 -3.63 12.64 -5.79
CA ALA A 129 -2.38 12.59 -5.05
C ALA A 129 -1.16 12.34 -5.97
N LEU A 130 -1.32 11.45 -6.97
CA LEU A 130 -0.32 11.23 -8.03
C LEU A 130 0.00 12.48 -8.83
N GLN A 131 -1.02 13.26 -9.22
CA GLN A 131 -0.81 14.49 -9.96
C GLN A 131 -0.05 15.53 -9.13
N LEU A 132 -0.40 15.66 -7.83
CA LEU A 132 0.28 16.58 -6.91
C LEU A 132 1.75 16.20 -6.72
N VAL A 133 2.05 14.92 -6.51
CA VAL A 133 3.43 14.42 -6.35
C VAL A 133 4.25 14.62 -7.63
N ARG A 134 3.66 14.35 -8.81
CA ARG A 134 4.29 14.63 -10.11
C ARG A 134 4.54 16.12 -10.35
N ALA A 135 3.67 16.97 -9.83
CA ALA A 135 3.83 18.43 -9.84
C ALA A 135 4.84 18.95 -8.80
N GLY A 136 5.48 18.06 -8.01
CA GLY A 136 6.51 18.42 -7.03
C GLY A 136 6.00 18.60 -5.59
N PHE A 137 4.69 18.47 -5.36
CA PHE A 137 4.10 18.59 -4.03
C PHE A 137 4.09 17.23 -3.32
N ARG A 138 5.23 16.86 -2.72
CA ARG A 138 5.44 15.54 -2.09
C ARG A 138 5.19 15.51 -0.57
N THR A 139 5.05 16.67 0.06
CA THR A 139 4.87 16.76 1.52
C THR A 139 3.68 17.63 1.89
N LEU A 140 3.07 17.35 3.04
CA LEU A 140 2.01 18.19 3.62
C LEU A 140 2.46 19.66 3.75
N ARG A 141 3.72 19.87 4.13
CA ARG A 141 4.37 21.19 4.21
C ARG A 141 4.43 21.91 2.87
N SER A 142 4.76 21.20 1.79
CA SER A 142 4.80 21.79 0.44
C SER A 142 3.42 22.26 -0.01
N LEU A 143 2.36 21.50 0.32
CA LEU A 143 0.98 21.86 0.00
C LEU A 143 0.46 23.01 0.87
N ALA A 144 0.77 23.02 2.15
CA ALA A 144 0.34 24.10 3.05
C ALA A 144 0.98 25.46 2.71
N LYS A 145 2.20 25.45 2.15
CA LYS A 145 2.90 26.65 1.67
C LYS A 145 2.49 27.08 0.26
N ALA A 146 1.89 26.19 -0.52
CA ALA A 146 1.52 26.47 -1.90
C ALA A 146 0.40 27.52 -1.97
N GLN A 147 0.45 28.35 -3.02
CA GLN A 147 -0.68 29.21 -3.35
C GLN A 147 -1.72 28.44 -4.17
N PRO A 148 -3.04 28.65 -3.94
CA PRO A 148 -4.08 27.98 -4.70
C PRO A 148 -3.91 28.11 -6.22
N ASP A 149 -3.50 29.28 -6.70
CA ASP A 149 -3.27 29.54 -8.13
C ASP A 149 -2.10 28.71 -8.70
N GLN A 150 -1.06 28.45 -7.90
CA GLN A 150 0.06 27.59 -8.31
C GLN A 150 -0.40 26.14 -8.45
N LEU A 151 -1.24 25.66 -7.52
CA LEU A 151 -1.81 24.31 -7.59
C LEU A 151 -2.70 24.15 -8.82
N MET A 152 -3.52 25.15 -9.15
CA MET A 152 -4.37 25.12 -10.34
C MET A 152 -3.56 25.03 -11.63
N LYS A 153 -2.44 25.75 -11.71
CA LYS A 153 -1.55 25.72 -12.90
C LYS A 153 -0.78 24.41 -13.01
N ALA A 154 -0.38 23.83 -11.88
CA ALA A 154 0.45 22.64 -11.84
C ALA A 154 -0.35 21.33 -11.97
N VAL A 155 -1.65 21.34 -11.65
CA VAL A 155 -2.49 20.13 -11.62
C VAL A 155 -3.69 20.27 -12.55
N LEU A 156 -3.79 19.36 -13.52
CA LEU A 156 -4.89 19.31 -14.48
C LEU A 156 -6.26 19.21 -13.78
N ASN A 157 -7.25 19.95 -14.29
CA ASN A 157 -8.64 19.90 -13.83
C ASN A 157 -8.78 20.09 -12.30
N LEU A 158 -8.06 21.04 -11.71
CA LEU A 158 -8.19 21.42 -10.31
C LEU A 158 -8.91 22.77 -10.18
N PRO A 159 -10.19 22.79 -9.76
CA PRO A 159 -10.92 24.04 -9.53
C PRO A 159 -10.32 24.85 -8.38
N LEU A 160 -10.44 26.18 -8.45
CA LEU A 160 -9.92 27.10 -7.43
C LEU A 160 -10.42 26.77 -6.02
N ARG A 161 -11.72 26.49 -5.88
CA ARG A 161 -12.32 26.12 -4.59
C ARG A 161 -11.66 24.88 -4.00
N THR A 162 -11.42 23.86 -4.82
CA THR A 162 -10.75 22.62 -4.38
C THR A 162 -9.29 22.90 -3.99
N ALA A 163 -8.57 23.73 -4.76
CA ALA A 163 -7.21 24.13 -4.41
C ALA A 163 -7.15 24.88 -3.08
N GLN A 164 -8.06 25.83 -2.83
CA GLN A 164 -8.16 26.55 -1.57
C GLN A 164 -8.46 25.63 -0.39
N ILE A 165 -9.44 24.72 -0.55
CA ILE A 165 -9.79 23.71 0.44
C ILE A 165 -8.59 22.81 0.76
N LEU A 166 -7.85 22.39 -0.26
CA LEU A 166 -6.68 21.53 -0.11
C LEU A 166 -5.56 22.22 0.69
N VAL A 167 -5.23 23.47 0.36
CA VAL A 167 -4.26 24.27 1.12
C VAL A 167 -4.74 24.45 2.57
N LYS A 168 -6.03 24.74 2.78
CA LYS A 168 -6.62 24.91 4.11
C LYS A 168 -6.52 23.64 4.95
N HIS A 169 -6.93 22.48 4.41
CA HIS A 169 -6.82 21.20 5.11
C HIS A 169 -5.37 20.83 5.41
N SER A 170 -4.45 21.10 4.47
CA SER A 170 -3.02 20.84 4.66
C SER A 170 -2.44 21.67 5.81
N LYS A 171 -2.80 22.97 5.88
CA LYS A 171 -2.42 23.85 7.00
C LYS A 171 -2.96 23.36 8.33
N ARG A 172 -4.25 22.98 8.36
CA ARG A 172 -4.90 22.47 9.57
C ARG A 172 -4.20 21.21 10.10
N LEU A 173 -3.95 20.23 9.24
CA LEU A 173 -3.25 18.99 9.62
C LEU A 173 -1.84 19.26 10.15
N LEU A 174 -1.11 20.23 9.59
CA LEU A 174 0.20 20.62 10.12
C LEU A 174 0.12 21.30 11.49
N CYS A 175 -0.92 22.10 11.73
CA CYS A 175 -1.14 22.70 13.04
C CYS A 175 -1.47 21.62 14.07
N GLU A 176 -2.39 20.70 13.73
CA GLU A 176 -2.75 19.55 14.58
C GLU A 176 -1.48 18.73 14.94
N GLN A 177 -0.66 18.36 13.94
CA GLN A 177 0.62 17.66 14.18
C GLN A 177 1.60 18.45 15.05
N ALA A 178 1.61 19.79 14.96
CA ALA A 178 2.49 20.62 15.76
C ALA A 178 2.00 20.76 17.21
N GLU A 179 0.68 20.75 17.43
CA GLU A 179 0.05 20.73 18.74
C GLU A 179 0.29 19.39 19.42
N ASP A 180 0.03 18.27 18.75
CA ASP A 180 0.29 16.92 19.27
C ASP A 180 1.75 16.74 19.73
N LEU A 181 2.71 17.25 18.94
CA LEU A 181 4.13 17.19 19.28
C LEU A 181 4.51 18.06 20.48
N ARG A 182 3.81 19.19 20.69
CA ARG A 182 4.03 20.05 21.86
C ARG A 182 3.49 19.40 23.12
N ASP A 183 2.31 18.79 23.03
CA ASP A 183 1.70 18.10 24.16
C ASP A 183 2.54 16.90 24.58
N GLN A 184 3.01 16.09 23.62
CA GLN A 184 3.94 14.98 23.89
C GLN A 184 5.25 15.47 24.53
N ALA A 185 5.79 16.61 24.08
CA ALA A 185 7.00 17.17 24.67
C ALA A 185 6.76 17.66 26.11
N ALA A 186 5.58 18.25 26.40
CA ALA A 186 5.21 18.68 27.73
C ALA A 186 5.07 17.49 28.70
N GLU A 187 4.39 16.42 28.27
CA GLU A 187 4.22 15.19 29.06
C GLU A 187 5.56 14.53 29.39
N LEU A 188 6.51 14.52 28.44
CA LEU A 188 7.85 13.98 28.70
C LEU A 188 8.65 14.80 29.71
N VAL A 189 8.47 16.13 29.75
CA VAL A 189 9.12 17.00 30.74
C VAL A 189 8.51 16.81 32.12
N GLU A 190 7.18 16.68 32.21
CA GLU A 190 6.47 16.44 33.48
C GLU A 190 6.88 15.10 34.13
N ASN A 191 7.19 14.07 33.33
CA ASN A 191 7.67 12.77 33.84
C ASN A 191 9.13 12.76 34.33
N ILE A 192 9.83 13.90 34.27
CA ILE A 192 11.22 14.04 34.75
C ILE A 192 11.28 14.75 36.12
N GLU A 193 10.21 15.43 36.53
CA GLU A 193 10.06 16.07 37.87
C GLU A 193 9.44 15.12 38.90
#